data_AF-A0A3N9XDI1-F1
#
_entry.id   AF-A0A3N9XDI1-F1
#
_cell.length_a   1.000
_cell.length_b   1.000
_cell.length_c   1.000
_cell.angle_alpha   90.00
_cell.angle_beta   90.00
_cell.angle_gamma   90.00
#
_symmetry.space_group_name_H-M   'P 1'
#
loop_
_entity.id
_entity.type
_entity.pdbx_description
1 polymer ?
#
loop_
_entity_poly.entity_id
_entity_poly.type
_entity_poly.pdbx_seq_one_letter_code
_entity_poly.pdbx_strand_id
1 'polypeptide(L)' 'MGARPGPPPDLGDDETRHPAVDAAVRAIANAATLAPADQIAQYEAAYETLRETLATIDQT' A
#
# COMPACT_ATOMS: atom_id res chain seq x y z
N MET A 1 -1.75 31.84 -21.61
CA MET A 1 -1.38 30.45 -21.96
C MET A 1 -1.01 29.74 -20.67
N GLY A 2 -1.96 29.05 -20.03
CA GLY A 2 -1.69 28.26 -18.82
C GLY A 2 -1.13 26.90 -19.22
N ALA A 3 0.10 26.59 -18.81
CA ALA A 3 0.68 25.28 -19.05
C ALA A 3 -0.20 24.22 -18.38
N ARG A 4 -0.66 23.23 -19.15
CA ARG A 4 -1.35 22.07 -18.58
C ARG A 4 -0.36 21.36 -17.66
N PRO A 5 -0.77 20.92 -16.45
CA PRO A 5 0.08 20.06 -15.64
C PRO A 5 0.51 18.87 -16.50
N GLY A 6 1.82 18.60 -16.53
CA GLY A 6 2.34 17.42 -17.20
C GLY A 6 1.71 16.15 -16.61
N PRO A 7 1.69 15.03 -17.36
CA PRO A 7 1.29 13.75 -16.79
C PRO A 7 2.13 13.49 -15.52
N PRO A 8 1.54 12.87 -14.47
CA PRO A 8 2.31 12.47 -13.32
C PRO A 8 3.50 11.59 -13.80
N PRO A 9 4.64 11.61 -13.08
CA PRO A 9 5.71 10.69 -13.40
C PRO A 9 5.14 9.28 -13.46
N ASP A 10 5.38 8.60 -14.59
CA ASP A 10 5.19 7.16 -14.68
C ASP A 10 6.15 6.60 -13.61
N LEU A 11 5.58 6.27 -12.45
CA LEU A 11 6.27 5.53 -11.40
C LEU A 11 6.55 4.18 -12.04
N GLY A 12 7.67 4.11 -12.74
CA GLY A 12 8.20 2.88 -13.30
C GLY A 12 8.04 1.75 -12.29
N ASP A 13 7.80 0.56 -12.83
CA ASP A 13 7.56 -0.70 -12.10
C ASP A 13 6.08 -0.98 -11.78
N ASP A 14 5.22 -1.00 -12.81
CA ASP A 14 3.96 -1.76 -12.73
C ASP A 14 4.23 -3.29 -12.80
N GLU A 15 5.35 -3.72 -13.39
CA GLU A 15 5.77 -5.13 -13.48
C GLU A 15 6.41 -5.70 -12.20
N THR A 16 6.89 -4.86 -11.28
CA THR A 16 7.54 -5.31 -10.03
C THR A 16 6.68 -5.08 -8.79
N ARG A 17 5.50 -4.47 -8.94
CA ARG A 17 4.56 -4.35 -7.83
C ARG A 17 3.90 -5.70 -7.55
N HIS A 18 4.18 -6.23 -6.36
CA HIS A 18 3.52 -7.44 -5.91
C HIS A 18 2.07 -7.10 -5.53
N PRO A 19 1.05 -7.69 -6.17
CA PRO A 19 -0.35 -7.27 -5.99
C PRO A 19 -0.84 -7.38 -4.54
N ALA A 20 -0.30 -8.34 -3.77
CA ALA A 20 -0.61 -8.46 -2.34
C ALA A 20 0.04 -7.35 -1.49
N VAL A 21 1.21 -6.82 -1.90
CA VAL A 21 1.84 -5.68 -1.22
C VAL A 21 1.02 -4.40 -1.48
N ASP A 22 0.53 -4.19 -2.71
CA ASP A 22 -0.35 -3.05 -3.02
C ASP A 22 -1.66 -3.10 -2.24
N ALA A 23 -2.25 -4.29 -2.09
CA ALA A 23 -3.45 -4.49 -1.28
C ALA A 23 -3.20 -4.13 0.19
N ALA A 24 -2.05 -4.54 0.76
CA ALA A 24 -1.67 -4.19 2.12
C ALA A 24 -1.45 -2.67 2.29
N VAL A 25 -0.74 -2.02 1.37
CA VAL A 25 -0.53 -0.56 1.40
C VAL A 25 -1.86 0.19 1.31
N ARG A 26 -2.78 -0.25 0.46
CA ARG A 26 -4.12 0.34 0.36
C ARG A 26 -4.94 0.13 1.64
N ALA A 27 -4.82 -1.02 2.29
CA ALA A 27 -5.45 -1.29 3.58
C ALA A 27 -4.93 -0.36 4.67
N ILE A 28 -3.61 -0.13 4.74
CA ILE A 28 -2.98 0.84 5.65
C ILE A 28 -3.52 2.26 5.39
N ALA A 29 -3.60 2.67 4.12
CA ALA A 29 -4.13 3.98 3.76
C ALA A 29 -5.61 4.16 4.20
N ASN A 30 -6.43 3.12 4.07
CA ASN A 30 -7.81 3.14 4.56
C ASN A 30 -7.86 3.20 6.09
N ALA A 31 -7.01 2.44 6.78
CA ALA A 31 -6.92 2.45 8.24
C ALA A 31 -6.57 3.83 8.80
N ALA A 32 -5.68 4.57 8.13
CA ALA A 32 -5.30 5.92 8.52
C ALA A 32 -6.47 6.94 8.51
N THR A 33 -7.58 6.63 7.83
CA THR A 33 -8.79 7.49 7.80
C THR A 33 -9.78 7.19 8.93
N LEU A 34 -9.57 6.11 9.68
CA LEU A 34 -10.45 5.69 10.76
C LEU A 34 -10.29 6.54 12.02
N ALA A 35 -11.26 6.41 12.92
CA ALA A 35 -11.19 7.05 14.24
C ALA A 35 -9.95 6.54 15.00
N PRO A 36 -9.28 7.38 15.81
CA PRO A 36 -8.05 6.99 16.52
C PRO A 36 -8.17 5.72 17.37
N ALA A 37 -9.38 5.44 17.89
CA ALA A 37 -9.66 4.23 18.65
C ALA A 37 -9.53 2.94 17.82
N ASP A 38 -9.82 3.01 16.52
CA ASP A 38 -9.81 1.87 15.59
C ASP A 38 -8.51 1.78 14.79
N GLN A 39 -7.71 2.85 14.76
CA GLN A 39 -6.48 2.92 13.97
C GLN A 39 -5.48 1.82 14.37
N ILE A 40 -5.24 1.60 15.67
CA ILE A 40 -4.22 0.63 16.13
C ILE A 40 -4.55 -0.79 15.65
N ALA A 41 -5.77 -1.27 15.88
CA ALA A 41 -6.17 -2.61 15.48
C ALA A 41 -6.06 -2.83 13.96
N GLN A 42 -6.31 -1.79 13.18
CA GLN A 42 -6.28 -1.85 11.71
C GLN A 42 -4.85 -1.75 11.16
N TYR A 43 -3.98 -0.95 11.80
CA TYR A 43 -2.55 -0.97 11.53
C TYR A 43 -1.93 -2.34 11.83
N GLU A 44 -2.29 -2.96 12.96
CA GLU A 44 -1.80 -4.29 13.34
C GLU A 44 -2.24 -5.35 12.33
N ALA A 45 -3.51 -5.35 11.92
CA ALA A 45 -4.03 -6.28 10.92
C ALA A 45 -3.34 -6.12 9.56
N ALA A 46 -3.16 -4.87 9.10
CA ALA A 46 -2.49 -4.60 7.83
C ALA A 46 -0.99 -4.94 7.88
N TYR A 47 -0.34 -4.73 9.02
CA TYR A 47 1.05 -5.13 9.24
C TYR A 47 1.22 -6.65 9.22
N GLU A 48 0.32 -7.40 9.85
CA GLU A 48 0.33 -8.86 9.78
C GLU A 48 0.20 -9.36 8.33
N THR A 49 -0.76 -8.82 7.57
CA THR A 49 -0.91 -9.18 6.16
C THR A 49 0.34 -8.87 5.32
N LEU A 50 0.97 -7.71 5.57
CA LEU A 50 2.20 -7.33 4.89
C LEU A 50 3.34 -8.29 5.22
N ARG A 51 3.52 -8.65 6.50
CA ARG A 51 4.59 -9.55 6.94
C ARG A 51 4.44 -10.94 6.32
N GLU A 52 3.22 -11.48 6.24
CA GLU A 52 2.94 -12.78 5.64
C GLU A 52 3.19 -12.78 4.13
N THR A 53 2.81 -11.68 3.47
CA THR A 53 3.08 -11.48 2.04
C THR A 53 4.58 -11.47 1.77
N LEU A 54 5.36 -10.70 2.54
CA LEU A 54 6.81 -10.62 2.39
C LEU A 54 7.50 -11.95 2.68
N ALA A 55 7.05 -12.67 3.72
CA ALA A 55 7.58 -14.00 4.03
C ALA A 55 7.30 -15.03 2.91
N THR A 56 6.18 -14.89 2.20
CA THR A 56 5.84 -15.75 1.06
C THR A 56 6.74 -15.45 -0.15
N ILE A 57 7.01 -14.17 -0.43
CA ILE A 57 7.91 -13.73 -1.50
C ILE A 57 9.35 -14.16 -1.23
N ASP A 58 9.82 -14.04 0.01
CA ASP A 58 11.18 -14.45 0.40
C ASP A 58 11.44 -15.96 0.22
N GLN A 59 10.37 -16.78 0.27
CA GLN A 59 10.45 -18.24 0.11
C GLN A 59 10.46 -18.72 -1.36
N THR A 60 10.23 -17.83 -2.32
CA THR A 60 10.19 -18.15 -3.77
C THR A 60 11.45 -17.73 -4.49
#